data_AF-V5HRP5-F1
#
_entry.id   AF-V5HRP5-F1
#
_cell.length_a   1.000
_cell.length_b   1.000
_cell.length_c   1.000
_cell.angle_alpha   90.00
_cell.angle_beta   90.00
_cell.angle_gamma   90.00
#
_symmetry.space_group_name_H-M   'P 1'
#
loop_
_entity.id
_entity.type
_entity.pdbx_description
1 polymer ?
#
loop_
_entity_poly.entity_id
_entity_poly.type
_entity_poly.pdbx_seq_one_letter_code
_entity_poly.pdbx_strand_id
1 'polypeptide(L)'
;KTEVREKLSAMYNTTPDVVFCFGFRTQFGGGKTSGFALIYDTLDFAKKFEPKYRLCRNGLGEKGRTGSQAAQRTQEPNEEGS
;
A
#
# COMPACT_ATOMS: atom_id res chain seq x y z
N LYS A 1 -1.37 -5.80 -11.85
CA LYS A 1 -2.30 -5.52 -10.72
C LYS A 1 -3.40 -4.52 -11.11
N THR A 2 -3.08 -3.54 -11.96
CA THR A 2 -4.03 -2.55 -12.47
C THR A 2 -5.27 -3.20 -13.09
N GLU A 3 -5.11 -4.20 -13.95
CA GLU A 3 -6.24 -4.94 -14.54
C GLU A 3 -7.18 -5.58 -13.49
N VAL A 4 -6.62 -6.11 -12.39
CA VAL A 4 -7.43 -6.70 -11.31
C VAL A 4 -8.17 -5.60 -10.55
N ARG A 5 -7.53 -4.44 -10.33
CA ARG A 5 -8.19 -3.26 -9.75
C ARG A 5 -9.33 -2.77 -10.64
N GLU A 6 -9.12 -2.66 -11.94
CA GLU A 6 -10.11 -2.21 -12.91
C GLU A 6 -11.32 -3.17 -12.95
N LYS A 7 -11.07 -4.48 -13.03
CA LYS A 7 -12.15 -5.49 -12.98
C LYS A 7 -12.94 -5.43 -11.68
N LEU A 8 -12.27 -5.33 -10.53
CA LEU A 8 -12.94 -5.20 -9.24
C LEU A 8 -13.73 -3.89 -9.15
N SER A 9 -13.17 -2.79 -9.66
CA SER A 9 -13.84 -1.49 -9.65
C SER A 9 -15.13 -1.51 -10.49
N ALA A 10 -15.11 -2.18 -11.65
CA ALA A 10 -16.29 -2.38 -12.47
C ALA A 10 -17.32 -3.32 -11.81
N MET A 11 -16.88 -4.42 -11.19
CA MET A 11 -17.79 -5.38 -10.53
C MET A 11 -18.51 -4.78 -9.33
N TYR A 12 -17.82 -3.95 -8.55
CA TYR A 12 -18.35 -3.35 -7.32
C TYR A 12 -18.80 -1.89 -7.52
N ASN A 13 -18.87 -1.42 -8.77
CA ASN A 13 -19.29 -0.07 -9.14
C ASN A 13 -18.59 1.04 -8.33
N THR A 14 -17.28 0.90 -8.19
CA THR A 14 -16.41 1.83 -7.48
C THR A 14 -15.32 2.35 -8.41
N THR A 15 -14.52 3.30 -7.96
CA THR A 15 -13.41 3.85 -8.73
C THR A 15 -12.12 3.09 -8.41
N PRO A 16 -11.22 2.87 -9.39
CA PRO A 16 -10.06 2.00 -9.20
C PRO A 16 -9.02 2.56 -8.22
N ASP A 17 -9.07 3.86 -7.90
CA ASP A 17 -8.20 4.56 -6.94
C ASP A 17 -8.47 4.15 -5.48
N VAL A 18 -9.71 3.78 -5.14
CA VAL A 18 -10.06 3.30 -3.79
C VAL A 18 -9.92 1.79 -3.62
N VAL A 19 -9.45 1.07 -4.65
CA VAL A 19 -9.23 -0.38 -4.64
C VAL A 19 -7.75 -0.72 -4.41
N PHE A 20 -7.46 -1.43 -3.33
CA PHE A 20 -6.10 -1.83 -2.93
C PHE A 20 -5.91 -3.34 -2.99
N CYS A 21 -5.14 -3.82 -3.98
CA CYS A 21 -4.89 -5.25 -4.16
C CYS A 21 -3.48 -5.69 -3.72
N PHE A 22 -3.40 -6.69 -2.85
CA PHE A 22 -2.14 -7.17 -2.26
C PHE A 22 -2.12 -8.69 -2.06
N GLY A 23 -0.96 -9.21 -1.66
CA GLY A 23 -0.81 -10.62 -1.29
C GLY A 23 -1.00 -11.63 -2.42
N PHE A 24 -0.90 -11.21 -3.69
CA PHE A 24 -1.05 -12.15 -4.81
C PHE A 24 0.01 -13.24 -4.78
N ARG A 25 -0.42 -14.50 -4.85
CA ARG A 25 0.42 -15.67 -5.08
C ARG A 25 -0.15 -16.47 -6.24
N THR A 26 0.71 -16.80 -7.18
CA THR A 26 0.36 -17.67 -8.32
C THR A 26 0.66 -19.11 -7.95
N GLN A 27 -0.28 -20.01 -8.19
CA GLN A 27 -0.11 -21.44 -8.04
C GLN A 27 0.95 -21.95 -9.03
N PHE A 28 1.75 -22.93 -8.60
CA PHE A 28 2.72 -23.58 -9.48
C PHE A 28 2.01 -24.15 -10.71
N GLY A 29 2.54 -23.88 -11.91
CA GLY A 29 1.89 -24.20 -13.18
C GLY A 29 1.00 -23.08 -13.76
N GLY A 30 0.85 -21.93 -13.10
CA GLY A 30 0.39 -20.68 -13.72
C GLY A 30 -1.11 -20.54 -14.04
N GLY A 31 -1.94 -21.54 -13.72
CA GLY A 31 -3.37 -21.51 -14.05
C GLY A 31 -4.27 -20.74 -13.07
N LYS A 32 -3.79 -20.47 -11.85
CA LYS A 32 -4.57 -19.78 -10.81
C LYS A 32 -3.68 -18.84 -10.00
N THR A 33 -4.21 -17.67 -9.68
CA THR A 33 -3.58 -16.72 -8.78
C THR A 33 -4.59 -16.30 -7.72
N SER A 34 -4.21 -16.41 -6.46
CA SER A 34 -5.03 -15.99 -5.32
C SER A 34 -4.44 -14.72 -4.72
N GLY A 35 -5.27 -13.81 -4.22
CA GLY A 35 -4.86 -12.57 -3.57
C GLY A 35 -5.98 -11.94 -2.79
N PHE A 36 -5.71 -10.79 -2.19
CA PHE A 36 -6.67 -10.04 -1.38
C PHE A 36 -6.85 -8.63 -1.95
N ALA A 37 -8.04 -8.07 -1.76
CA ALA A 37 -8.34 -6.70 -2.11
C ALA A 37 -9.14 -6.03 -0.98
N LEU A 38 -8.87 -4.75 -0.76
CA LEU A 38 -9.65 -3.87 0.10
C LEU A 38 -10.26 -2.76 -0.77
N ILE A 39 -11.54 -2.50 -0.59
CA ILE A 39 -12.28 -1.45 -1.29
C ILE A 39 -12.75 -0.48 -0.21
N TYR A 40 -12.34 0.77 -0.32
CA TYR A 40 -12.75 1.83 0.60
C TYR A 40 -13.82 2.71 -0.05
N ASP A 41 -14.67 3.33 0.76
CA ASP A 41 -15.66 4.31 0.26
C ASP A 41 -14.97 5.62 -0.16
N THR A 42 -13.90 6.01 0.54
CA THR A 42 -13.13 7.23 0.25
C THR A 42 -11.63 7.02 0.37
N LEU A 43 -10.86 7.86 -0.34
CA LEU A 43 -9.38 7.87 -0.27
C LEU A 43 -8.85 8.27 1.12
N ASP A 44 -9.61 9.04 1.90
CA ASP A 44 -9.18 9.48 3.22
C ASP A 44 -9.12 8.31 4.21
N PHE A 45 -10.11 7.41 4.14
CA PHE A 45 -10.08 6.18 4.91
C PHE A 45 -8.93 5.28 4.46
N ALA A 46 -8.70 5.16 3.16
CA ALA A 46 -7.57 4.40 2.64
C ALA A 46 -6.24 4.93 3.20
N LYS A 47 -5.99 6.25 3.17
CA LYS A 47 -4.76 6.87 3.70
C LYS A 47 -4.60 6.68 5.21
N LYS A 48 -5.69 6.66 5.98
CA LYS A 48 -5.67 6.49 7.43
C LYS A 48 -5.34 5.05 7.86
N PHE A 49 -5.86 4.06 7.13
CA PHE A 49 -5.78 2.65 7.54
C PHE A 49 -4.71 1.84 6.78
N GLU A 50 -4.33 2.24 5.58
CA GLU A 50 -3.29 1.54 4.82
C GLU A 50 -1.89 1.86 5.37
N PRO A 51 -1.02 0.84 5.52
CA PRO A 51 0.39 1.05 5.79
C PRO A 51 1.06 1.93 4.73
N LYS A 52 1.95 2.83 5.18
CA LYS A 52 2.67 3.79 4.32
C LYS A 52 3.29 3.15 3.07
N TYR A 53 3.91 1.97 3.19
CA TYR A 53 4.54 1.29 2.05
C TYR A 53 3.55 0.87 0.96
N ARG A 54 2.29 0.58 1.30
CA ARG A 54 1.22 0.28 0.32
C ARG A 54 0.76 1.53 -0.38
N LEU A 55 0.63 2.64 0.34
CA LEU A 55 0.33 3.95 -0.24
C LEU A 55 1.40 4.39 -1.24
N CYS A 56 2.68 4.27 -0.91
CA CYS A 56 3.78 4.58 -1.83
C CYS A 56 3.75 3.69 -3.08
N ARG A 57 3.48 2.38 -2.92
CA ARG A 57 3.39 1.44 -4.06
C ARG A 57 2.24 1.78 -5.00
N ASN A 58 1.17 2.36 -4.48
CA ASN A 58 0.00 2.79 -5.24
C ASN A 58 0.10 4.25 -5.73
N GLY A 59 1.23 4.94 -5.50
CA GLY A 59 1.46 6.32 -5.94
C GLY A 59 0.76 7.39 -5.09
N LEU A 60 0.20 7.00 -3.94
CA LEU A 60 -0.55 7.89 -3.03
C LEU A 60 0.28 8.37 -1.83
N GLY A 61 1.49 7.84 -1.67
CA GLY A 61 2.41 8.21 -0.59
C GLY A 61 3.73 8.74 -1.14
N GLU A 62 4.33 9.69 -0.44
CA GLU A 62 5.68 10.16 -0.74
C GLU A 62 6.67 9.00 -0.62
N LYS A 63 7.55 8.84 -1.62
CA LYS A 63 8.69 7.92 -1.50
C LYS A 63 9.65 8.53 -0.48
N GLY A 64 9.51 8.17 0.79
CA GLY A 64 10.50 8.47 1.79
C GLY A 64 11.87 7.97 1.30
N ARG A 65 12.86 8.86 1.22
CA ARG A 65 14.26 8.46 1.05
C ARG A 65 14.65 7.64 2.27
N THR A 66 14.53 6.32 2.19
CA THR A 66 15.08 5.45 3.22
C THR A 66 16.57 5.29 2.92
N GLY A 67 17.38 6.17 3.51
CA GLY A 67 18.64 5.70 4.05
C GLY A 67 18.33 4.52 4.98
N SER A 68 19.13 3.47 4.95
CA SER A 68 18.95 2.24 5.71
C SER A 68 18.49 2.54 7.14
N GLN A 69 17.45 1.87 7.65
CA GLN A 69 17.02 2.03 9.06
C GLN A 69 18.18 1.82 10.06
N ALA A 70 19.21 1.06 9.66
CA ALA A 70 20.45 0.90 10.42
C ALA A 70 21.26 2.20 10.60
N ALA A 71 21.16 3.17 9.69
CA ALA A 71 21.89 4.44 9.76
C ALA A 71 21.14 5.52 10.57
N GLN A 72 19.82 5.41 10.72
CA GLN A 72 18.99 6.42 11.40
C GLN A 72 18.90 6.19 12.91
N ARG A 73 19.09 4.96 13.40
CA ARG A 73 19.04 4.66 14.85
C ARG A 73 20.27 5.14 15.65
N THR A 74 21.32 5.61 14.98
CA THR A 74 22.59 6.04 15.61
C THR A 74 22.64 7.55 15.88
N GLN A 75 21.65 8.33 15.45
CA GLN A 75 21.62 9.79 15.69
C GLN A 75 20.43 10.15 16.57
N GLU A 76 20.57 9.91 17.87
CA GLU A 76 19.78 10.58 18.92
C GLU A 76 20.64 11.76 19.42
N PRO A 77 20.35 13.02 19.07
CA PRO A 77 20.89 14.15 19.81
C PRO A 77 20.03 14.38 21.06
N ASN A 78 20.72 14.27 22.20
CA ASN A 78 20.34 14.72 23.54
C ASN A 78 20.06 16.23 23.55
N GLU A 79 19.22 16.71 24.50
CA GLU A 79 18.87 18.11 24.89
C GLU A 79 17.35 18.34 24.83
N GLU A 80 16.59 18.78 25.85
CA GLU A 80 16.86 19.65 27.00
C GLU A 80 15.83 19.36 28.12
N GLY A 81 16.30 19.21 29.36
CA GLY A 81 15.48 19.34 30.57
C GLY A 81 16.18 20.34 31.49
N SER A 82 15.66 21.57 31.53
CA SER A 82 15.99 22.60 32.52
C SER A 82 15.32 22.31 33.85
#